data_AF-A0A958T0D1-F1
#
_entry.id   AF-A0A958T0D1-F1
#
_cell.length_a   1.000
_cell.length_b   1.000
_cell.length_c   1.000
_cell.angle_alpha   90.00
_cell.angle_beta   90.00
_cell.angle_gamma   90.00
#
_symmetry.space_group_name_H-M   'P 1'
#
loop_
_entity.id
_entity.type
_entity.pdbx_description
1 polymer ?
#
loop_
_entity_poly.entity_id
_entity_poly.type
_entity_poly.pdbx_seq_one_letter_code
_entity_poly.pdbx_strand_id
1 'polypeptide(L)'
;FYPLNNALGASMLTFEDGKPFLLQQDKTYLFTAALNDENSNFTHSDLIITLYAIAKNSLKTPKLYSTIGIQDSFDVEVTLKQDEVITLNNGQQSSIPQQQYFNNKVTVITGETPEVAGIYSVSTQTENLQKVSFNYSRNESNMSYQSFTNENGITLSNSVNTMLNSLKNDSKINELWKWFVIFALIFLLMEMLILKYLK
;
A
#
# COMPACT_ATOMS: atom_id res chain seq x y z
N PHE A 1 29.44 -38.10 -3.08
CA PHE A 1 28.11 -37.81 -2.52
C PHE A 1 28.22 -37.67 -1.01
N TYR A 2 27.70 -36.58 -0.45
CA TYR A 2 27.66 -36.30 0.98
C TYR A 2 26.29 -36.71 1.51
N PRO A 3 26.20 -37.79 2.32
CA PRO A 3 24.93 -38.25 2.85
C PRO A 3 24.36 -37.24 3.85
N LEU A 4 23.05 -37.01 3.76
CA LEU A 4 22.33 -36.10 4.63
C LEU A 4 21.55 -36.91 5.66
N ASN A 5 21.75 -36.60 6.94
CA ASN A 5 21.02 -37.26 8.03
C ASN A 5 19.57 -36.79 8.18
N ASN A 6 19.28 -35.56 7.74
CA ASN A 6 17.93 -34.99 7.64
C ASN A 6 17.86 -34.14 6.37
N ALA A 7 16.90 -34.41 5.49
CA ALA A 7 16.62 -33.54 4.35
C ALA A 7 15.88 -32.29 4.84
N LEU A 8 16.63 -31.27 5.24
CA LEU A 8 16.10 -29.94 5.53
C LEU A 8 16.05 -29.16 4.21
N GLY A 9 14.87 -29.09 3.59
CA GLY A 9 14.64 -28.30 2.38
C GLY A 9 14.04 -29.08 1.21
N ALA A 10 13.61 -28.32 0.19
CA ALA A 10 13.06 -28.88 -1.03
C ALA A 10 14.18 -29.34 -1.97
N SER A 11 14.02 -30.52 -2.57
CA SER A 11 14.96 -31.01 -3.59
C SER A 11 14.65 -30.36 -4.93
N MET A 12 15.59 -29.56 -5.43
CA MET A 12 15.47 -28.85 -6.72
C MET A 12 16.00 -29.71 -7.88
N LEU A 13 17.08 -30.45 -7.64
CA LEU A 13 17.63 -31.42 -8.57
C LEU A 13 17.90 -32.73 -7.84
N THR A 14 17.65 -33.85 -8.52
CA THR A 14 17.88 -35.20 -7.99
C THR A 14 18.79 -35.99 -8.93
N PHE A 15 19.51 -36.95 -8.37
CA PHE A 15 20.20 -37.98 -9.12
C PHE A 15 19.19 -39.01 -9.68
N GLU A 16 19.63 -39.85 -10.60
CA GLU A 16 18.80 -40.93 -11.17
C GLU A 16 18.28 -41.92 -10.12
N ASP A 17 19.02 -42.11 -9.03
CA ASP A 17 18.60 -42.97 -7.91
C ASP A 17 17.65 -42.27 -6.92
N GLY A 18 17.18 -41.07 -7.26
CA GLY A 18 16.23 -40.28 -6.49
C GLY A 18 16.85 -39.51 -5.32
N LYS A 19 18.15 -39.63 -5.06
CA LYS A 19 18.82 -38.85 -4.01
C LYS A 19 18.90 -37.37 -4.40
N PRO A 20 18.82 -36.43 -3.44
CA PRO A 20 18.93 -35.01 -3.74
C PRO A 20 20.35 -34.66 -4.20
N PHE A 21 20.47 -33.94 -5.31
CA PHE A 21 21.71 -33.35 -5.81
C PHE A 21 21.86 -31.88 -5.40
N LEU A 22 20.77 -31.11 -5.53
CA LEU A 22 20.67 -29.71 -5.12
C LEU A 22 19.46 -29.53 -4.22
N LEU A 23 19.69 -29.03 -3.01
CA LEU A 23 18.65 -28.69 -2.04
C LEU A 23 18.55 -27.18 -1.88
N GLN A 24 17.33 -26.72 -1.63
CA GLN A 24 17.06 -25.34 -1.24
C GLN A 24 16.36 -25.32 0.13
N GLN A 25 16.88 -24.48 1.02
CA GLN A 25 16.19 -24.06 2.24
C GLN A 25 16.24 -22.53 2.32
N ASP A 26 15.09 -21.88 2.21
CA ASP A 26 14.96 -20.43 2.12
C ASP A 26 15.86 -19.81 1.03
N LYS A 27 16.91 -19.08 1.42
CA LYS A 27 17.91 -18.45 0.54
C LYS A 27 19.24 -19.22 0.48
N THR A 28 19.30 -20.37 1.13
CA THR A 28 20.50 -21.22 1.17
C THR A 28 20.32 -22.40 0.23
N TYR A 29 21.36 -22.64 -0.57
CA TYR A 29 21.42 -23.73 -1.53
C TYR A 29 22.58 -24.66 -1.16
N LEU A 30 22.34 -25.97 -1.23
CA LEU A 30 23.32 -26.99 -0.88
C LEU A 30 23.45 -28.02 -1.99
N PHE A 31 24.66 -28.19 -2.51
CA PHE A 31 25.01 -29.31 -3.38
C PHE A 31 25.51 -30.48 -2.54
N THR A 32 24.99 -31.68 -2.79
CA THR A 32 25.35 -32.91 -2.05
C THR A 32 26.49 -33.67 -2.70
N ALA A 33 27.15 -33.11 -3.70
CA ALA A 33 28.29 -33.70 -4.37
C ALA A 33 29.23 -32.61 -4.90
N ALA A 34 30.49 -32.98 -5.14
CA ALA A 34 31.46 -32.07 -5.73
C ALA A 34 31.04 -31.72 -7.18
N LEU A 35 31.22 -30.45 -7.55
CA LEU A 35 30.90 -29.92 -8.88
C LEU A 35 32.08 -29.99 -9.87
N ASN A 36 33.19 -30.63 -9.48
CA ASN A 36 34.35 -30.79 -10.35
C ASN A 36 34.08 -31.84 -11.43
N ASP A 37 34.83 -31.75 -12.53
CA ASP A 37 34.62 -32.60 -13.71
C ASP A 37 34.91 -34.08 -13.45
N GLU A 38 35.68 -34.39 -12.40
CA GLU A 38 35.92 -35.77 -11.95
C GLU A 38 34.66 -36.44 -11.36
N ASN A 39 33.80 -35.66 -10.70
CA ASN A 39 32.65 -36.18 -9.95
C ASN A 39 31.30 -35.80 -10.59
N SER A 40 31.25 -34.79 -11.46
CA SER A 40 30.00 -34.31 -12.06
C SER A 40 30.21 -33.64 -13.42
N ASN A 41 29.25 -33.79 -14.33
CA ASN A 41 29.17 -33.04 -15.57
C ASN A 41 28.32 -31.75 -15.45
N PHE A 42 27.92 -31.36 -14.23
CA PHE A 42 26.99 -30.25 -13.99
C PHE A 42 27.44 -28.93 -14.62
N THR A 43 28.73 -28.61 -14.51
CA THR A 43 29.39 -27.41 -15.08
C THR A 43 29.32 -27.35 -16.61
N HIS A 44 29.28 -28.51 -17.26
CA HIS A 44 29.24 -28.66 -18.72
C HIS A 44 27.82 -28.94 -19.25
N SER A 45 26.83 -29.07 -18.36
CA SER A 45 25.44 -29.36 -18.70
C SER A 45 24.60 -28.08 -18.80
N ASP A 46 23.47 -28.16 -19.49
CA ASP A 46 22.48 -27.06 -19.54
C ASP A 46 21.94 -26.70 -18.14
N LEU A 47 22.08 -27.59 -17.14
CA LEU A 47 21.67 -27.35 -15.76
C LEU A 47 22.53 -26.30 -15.05
N ILE A 48 23.68 -25.92 -15.60
CA ILE A 48 24.53 -24.84 -15.05
C ILE A 48 23.79 -23.52 -14.91
N ILE A 49 22.73 -23.30 -15.72
CA ILE A 49 21.84 -22.14 -15.61
C ILE A 49 21.21 -22.00 -14.23
N THR A 50 21.02 -23.10 -13.49
CA THR A 50 20.50 -23.07 -12.12
C THR A 50 21.45 -22.34 -11.18
N LEU A 51 22.78 -22.50 -11.33
CA LEU A 51 23.78 -21.79 -10.54
C LEU A 51 23.77 -20.29 -10.86
N TYR A 52 23.64 -19.93 -12.14
CA TYR A 52 23.47 -18.53 -12.55
C TYR A 52 22.19 -17.92 -11.98
N ALA A 53 21.08 -18.66 -11.97
CA ALA A 53 19.83 -18.21 -11.37
C ALA A 53 19.97 -18.00 -9.86
N ILE A 54 20.64 -18.91 -9.14
CA ILE A 54 20.94 -18.77 -7.71
C ILE A 54 21.78 -17.50 -7.47
N ALA A 55 22.85 -17.31 -8.24
CA ALA A 55 23.72 -16.15 -8.12
C ALA A 55 22.97 -14.84 -8.41
N LYS A 56 22.17 -14.79 -9.47
CA LYS A 56 21.38 -13.60 -9.84
C LYS A 56 20.35 -13.24 -8.77
N ASN A 57 19.72 -14.24 -8.15
CA ASN A 57 18.75 -14.02 -7.06
C ASN A 57 19.41 -13.69 -5.70
N SER A 58 20.74 -13.77 -5.59
CA SER A 58 21.46 -13.39 -4.37
C SER A 58 21.55 -11.86 -4.15
N LEU A 59 21.34 -11.09 -5.23
CA LEU A 59 21.25 -9.62 -5.22
C LEU A 59 19.79 -9.20 -5.07
N LYS A 60 19.50 -8.40 -4.04
CA LYS A 60 18.21 -7.73 -3.89
C LYS A 60 18.13 -6.53 -4.81
N THR A 61 17.76 -6.74 -6.07
CA THR A 61 17.54 -5.63 -7.02
C THR A 61 16.50 -4.64 -6.48
N PRO A 62 16.67 -3.32 -6.71
CA PRO A 62 15.69 -2.33 -6.29
C PRO A 62 14.32 -2.62 -6.91
N LYS A 63 13.26 -2.39 -6.12
CA LYS A 63 11.89 -2.40 -6.63
C LYS A 63 11.70 -1.23 -7.61
N LEU A 64 10.65 -1.31 -8.44
CA LEU A 64 10.28 -0.22 -9.35
C LEU A 64 10.05 1.11 -8.61
N TYR A 65 9.49 1.03 -7.40
CA TYR A 65 9.34 2.16 -6.49
C TYR A 65 9.26 1.67 -5.04
N SER A 66 9.64 2.55 -4.12
CA SER A 66 9.50 2.37 -2.67
C SER A 66 8.66 3.51 -2.08
N THR A 67 8.13 3.31 -0.88
CA THR A 67 7.32 4.30 -0.18
C THR A 67 8.14 5.00 0.89
N ILE A 68 8.13 6.33 0.90
CA ILE A 68 8.82 7.15 1.90
C ILE A 68 8.24 6.90 3.30
N GLY A 69 9.11 6.84 4.31
CA GLY A 69 8.73 6.52 5.69
C GLY A 69 8.49 5.04 5.96
N ILE A 70 8.61 4.17 4.94
CA ILE A 70 8.56 2.72 5.10
C ILE A 70 9.96 2.16 4.88
N GLN A 71 10.46 1.39 5.85
CA GLN A 71 11.78 0.78 5.75
C GLN A 71 11.85 -0.16 4.54
N ASP A 72 12.78 0.09 3.64
CA ASP A 72 13.07 -0.75 2.47
C ASP A 72 14.58 -0.91 2.29
N SER A 73 14.98 -1.94 1.55
CA SER A 73 16.40 -2.20 1.29
C SER A 73 16.62 -2.72 -0.12
N PHE A 74 17.68 -2.24 -0.78
CA PHE A 74 18.11 -2.75 -2.08
C PHE A 74 19.63 -2.86 -2.13
N ASP A 75 20.12 -3.78 -2.94
CA ASP A 75 21.55 -4.00 -3.15
C ASP A 75 22.03 -3.20 -4.36
N VAL A 76 23.25 -2.69 -4.22
CA VAL A 76 23.99 -2.02 -5.29
C VAL A 76 25.30 -2.79 -5.48
N GLU A 77 25.50 -3.32 -6.68
CA GLU A 77 26.71 -4.06 -7.03
C GLU A 77 27.86 -3.08 -7.27
N VAL A 78 28.66 -2.84 -6.23
CA VAL A 78 29.82 -1.94 -6.25
C VAL A 78 30.82 -2.36 -5.18
N THR A 79 32.12 -2.24 -5.50
CA THR A 79 33.21 -2.40 -4.53
C THR A 79 33.73 -1.02 -4.16
N LEU A 80 33.32 -0.52 -3.00
CA LEU A 80 33.72 0.80 -2.51
C LEU A 80 35.14 0.77 -1.94
N LYS A 81 35.91 1.83 -2.20
CA LYS A 81 37.19 2.06 -1.52
C LYS A 81 36.97 2.54 -0.09
N GLN A 82 38.04 2.51 0.70
CA GLN A 82 38.05 3.08 2.04
C GLN A 82 37.65 4.57 1.93
N ASP A 83 36.61 4.95 2.68
CA ASP A 83 35.97 6.28 2.71
C ASP A 83 34.97 6.64 1.59
N GLU A 84 34.65 5.72 0.67
CA GLU A 84 33.57 5.93 -0.30
C GLU A 84 32.19 5.57 0.29
N VAL A 85 31.18 6.37 -0.05
CA VAL A 85 29.79 6.19 0.38
C VAL A 85 28.84 6.35 -0.80
N ILE A 86 27.74 5.59 -0.77
CA ILE A 86 26.63 5.78 -1.71
C ILE A 86 25.81 7.00 -1.29
N THR A 87 25.46 7.81 -2.28
CA THR A 87 24.61 8.99 -2.12
C THR A 87 23.38 8.85 -3.00
N LEU A 88 22.22 9.28 -2.49
CA LEU A 88 20.98 9.42 -3.23
C LEU A 88 20.75 10.89 -3.58
N ASN A 89 20.64 11.20 -4.86
CA ASN A 89 20.46 12.57 -5.33
C ASN A 89 19.33 12.69 -6.38
N ASN A 90 18.34 13.56 -6.15
CA ASN A 90 17.24 13.83 -7.09
C ASN A 90 17.34 15.20 -7.80
N GLY A 91 18.47 15.90 -7.65
CA GLY A 91 18.73 17.24 -8.17
C GLY A 91 18.32 18.38 -7.23
N GLN A 92 17.36 18.16 -6.33
CA GLN A 92 16.91 19.13 -5.33
C GLN A 92 17.47 18.83 -3.94
N GLN A 93 17.58 17.55 -3.60
CA GLN A 93 18.05 17.05 -2.32
C GLN A 93 19.06 15.93 -2.55
N SER A 94 20.08 15.92 -1.69
CA SER A 94 21.08 14.86 -1.59
C SER A 94 21.03 14.28 -0.18
N SER A 95 21.10 12.95 -0.08
CA SER A 95 21.09 12.26 1.21
C SER A 95 21.98 11.02 1.17
N ILE A 96 22.60 10.70 2.31
CA ILE A 96 23.40 9.49 2.49
C ILE A 96 22.55 8.52 3.30
N PRO A 97 22.00 7.46 2.68
CA PRO A 97 21.18 6.48 3.38
C PRO A 97 22.03 5.59 4.27
N GLN A 98 21.39 4.82 5.14
CA GLN A 98 22.07 3.77 5.89
C GLN A 98 22.59 2.70 4.93
N GLN A 99 23.81 2.23 5.17
CA GLN A 99 24.51 1.33 4.26
C GLN A 99 25.15 0.17 5.02
N GLN A 100 25.09 -1.02 4.43
CA GLN A 100 25.79 -2.21 4.91
C GLN A 100 26.73 -2.72 3.81
N TYR A 101 28.01 -2.84 4.16
CA TYR A 101 29.07 -3.19 3.23
C TYR A 101 29.29 -4.70 3.17
N PHE A 102 29.41 -5.22 1.95
CA PHE A 102 29.83 -6.58 1.65
C PHE A 102 30.96 -6.52 0.60
N ASN A 103 31.65 -7.64 0.37
CA ASN A 103 32.82 -7.67 -0.52
C ASN A 103 32.53 -7.15 -1.94
N ASN A 104 31.34 -7.43 -2.48
CA ASN A 104 30.99 -7.16 -3.89
C ASN A 104 29.71 -6.32 -4.03
N LYS A 105 29.15 -5.83 -2.92
CA LYS A 105 27.91 -5.06 -2.92
C LYS A 105 27.77 -4.20 -1.68
N VAL A 106 26.92 -3.19 -1.79
CA VAL A 106 26.44 -2.40 -0.67
C VAL A 106 24.93 -2.53 -0.61
N THR A 107 24.40 -2.94 0.54
CA THR A 107 22.97 -2.89 0.80
C THR A 107 22.63 -1.50 1.31
N VAL A 108 21.83 -0.78 0.54
CA VAL A 108 21.26 0.52 0.90
C VAL A 108 19.95 0.28 1.62
N ILE A 109 19.79 0.92 2.77
CA ILE A 109 18.59 0.85 3.61
C ILE A 109 17.99 2.25 3.69
N THR A 110 16.75 2.37 3.27
CA THR A 110 15.96 3.61 3.30
C THR A 110 14.81 3.45 4.28
N GLY A 111 14.33 4.58 4.80
CA GLY A 111 13.20 4.62 5.73
C GLY A 111 12.65 6.04 5.76
N GLU A 112 13.06 6.81 6.76
CA GLU A 112 12.74 8.25 6.85
C GLU A 112 13.41 9.08 5.74
N THR A 113 14.57 8.61 5.24
CA THR A 113 15.26 9.24 4.11
C THR A 113 15.22 8.34 2.87
N PRO A 114 15.01 8.92 1.66
CA PRO A 114 14.77 10.34 1.39
C PRO A 114 13.33 10.81 1.73
N GLU A 115 13.18 12.10 2.08
CA GLU A 115 11.91 12.70 2.54
C GLU A 115 10.96 13.15 1.40
N VAL A 116 11.51 13.39 0.22
CA VAL A 116 10.78 13.94 -0.93
C VAL A 116 10.57 12.87 -2.00
N ALA A 117 9.36 12.79 -2.54
CA ALA A 117 9.08 11.86 -3.65
C ALA A 117 9.82 12.27 -4.92
N GLY A 118 10.33 11.28 -5.65
CA GLY A 118 11.06 11.51 -6.90
C GLY A 118 11.94 10.34 -7.32
N ILE A 119 12.67 10.56 -8.41
CA ILE A 119 13.66 9.62 -8.93
C ILE A 119 15.04 10.08 -8.45
N TYR A 120 15.69 9.24 -7.67
CA TYR A 120 17.02 9.48 -7.13
C TYR A 120 18.05 8.70 -7.93
N SER A 121 19.12 9.38 -8.31
CA SER A 121 20.34 8.73 -8.79
C SER A 121 21.11 8.20 -7.60
N VAL A 122 21.48 6.92 -7.66
CA VAL A 122 22.36 6.23 -6.73
C VAL A 122 23.77 6.37 -7.29
N SER A 123 24.63 7.12 -6.62
CA SER A 123 25.97 7.39 -7.13
C SER A 123 27.02 7.31 -6.01
N THR A 124 28.25 7.00 -6.41
CA THR A 124 29.44 7.28 -5.60
C THR A 124 29.91 8.71 -5.90
N GLN A 125 31.08 9.10 -5.36
CA GLN A 125 31.70 10.38 -5.73
C GLN A 125 32.15 10.43 -7.20
N THR A 126 32.38 9.28 -7.82
CA THR A 126 33.02 9.16 -9.14
C THR A 126 32.06 8.73 -10.23
N GLU A 127 31.04 7.94 -9.91
CA GLU A 127 30.16 7.32 -10.90
C GLU A 127 28.69 7.26 -10.47
N ASN A 128 27.81 7.29 -11.47
CA ASN A 128 26.38 7.05 -11.30
C ASN A 128 26.09 5.57 -11.57
N LEU A 129 25.53 4.88 -10.58
CA LEU A 129 25.37 3.42 -10.60
C LEU A 129 24.00 3.02 -11.15
N GLN A 130 22.93 3.60 -10.59
CA GLN A 130 21.56 3.25 -10.97
C GLN A 130 20.57 4.34 -10.53
N LYS A 131 19.28 4.16 -10.87
CA LYS A 131 18.20 5.04 -10.40
C LYS A 131 17.21 4.25 -9.55
N VAL A 132 16.68 4.89 -8.52
CA VAL A 132 15.63 4.36 -7.65
C VAL A 132 14.53 5.41 -7.49
N SER A 133 13.29 4.95 -7.28
CA SER A 133 12.13 5.85 -7.21
C SER A 133 11.46 5.75 -5.85
N PHE A 134 11.14 6.90 -5.26
CA PHE A 134 10.42 6.99 -4.00
C PHE A 134 9.11 7.76 -4.18
N ASN A 135 8.03 7.24 -3.60
CA ASN A 135 6.70 7.82 -3.64
C ASN A 135 6.17 8.06 -2.23
N TYR A 136 5.27 9.03 -2.09
CA TYR A 136 4.50 9.19 -0.87
C TYR A 136 3.54 8.01 -0.66
N SER A 137 3.22 7.73 0.61
CA SER A 137 2.18 6.76 0.94
C SER A 137 0.84 7.19 0.35
N ARG A 138 0.11 6.23 -0.23
CA ARG A 138 -1.25 6.44 -0.74
C ARG A 138 -2.33 6.15 0.31
N ASN A 139 -1.93 5.81 1.53
CA ASN A 139 -2.89 5.61 2.60
C ASN A 139 -3.57 6.94 2.89
N GLU A 140 -4.89 6.96 2.78
CA GLU A 140 -5.69 8.09 3.20
C GLU A 140 -5.56 8.29 4.72
N SER A 141 -5.76 9.51 5.18
CA SER A 141 -5.90 9.77 6.60
C SER A 141 -7.07 8.96 7.16
N ASN A 142 -6.97 8.54 8.41
CA ASN A 142 -8.09 7.91 9.09
C ASN A 142 -9.23 8.95 9.18
N MET A 143 -10.33 8.70 8.48
CA MET A 143 -11.48 9.60 8.47
C MET A 143 -12.19 9.54 9.82
N SER A 144 -11.79 10.44 10.72
CA SER A 144 -12.49 10.66 11.98
C SER A 144 -13.70 11.55 11.72
N TYR A 145 -14.87 10.93 11.65
CA TYR A 145 -16.13 11.65 11.55
C TYR A 145 -16.69 11.95 12.94
N GLN A 146 -17.10 13.20 13.15
CA GLN A 146 -17.80 13.57 14.38
C GLN A 146 -19.16 12.86 14.43
N SER A 147 -19.43 12.16 15.54
CA SER A 147 -20.72 11.51 15.77
C SER A 147 -21.70 12.52 16.36
N PHE A 148 -22.76 12.83 15.62
CA PHE A 148 -23.80 13.78 16.03
C PHE A 148 -24.99 13.11 16.74
N THR A 149 -24.79 11.91 17.28
CA THR A 149 -25.87 11.03 17.77
C THR A 149 -26.66 11.59 18.95
N ASN A 150 -26.12 12.54 19.73
CA ASN A 150 -26.73 13.06 20.97
C ASN A 150 -26.64 14.59 21.15
N GLU A 151 -26.50 15.36 20.07
CA GLU A 151 -26.42 16.83 20.17
C GLU A 151 -27.81 17.46 20.19
N ASN A 152 -28.09 18.26 21.23
CA ASN A 152 -29.36 18.97 21.37
C ASN A 152 -29.51 20.01 20.25
N GLY A 153 -30.60 19.91 19.48
CA GLY A 153 -30.90 20.83 18.37
C GLY A 153 -30.48 20.35 16.99
N ILE A 154 -29.93 19.13 16.86
CA ILE A 154 -29.59 18.52 15.58
C ILE A 154 -30.52 17.35 15.30
N THR A 155 -31.28 17.42 14.20
CA THR A 155 -32.07 16.30 13.69
C THR A 155 -31.30 15.57 12.60
N LEU A 156 -30.77 14.38 12.90
CA LEU A 156 -30.20 13.53 11.86
C LEU A 156 -31.28 12.84 11.04
N SER A 157 -31.15 12.97 9.72
CA SER A 157 -31.94 12.20 8.78
C SER A 157 -31.04 11.23 8.03
N ASN A 158 -31.35 9.95 8.12
CA ASN A 158 -30.58 8.89 7.48
C ASN A 158 -30.84 8.77 5.96
N SER A 159 -31.72 9.62 5.41
CA SER A 159 -32.00 9.70 3.98
C SER A 159 -32.35 11.12 3.55
N VAL A 160 -31.93 11.48 2.34
CA VAL A 160 -32.32 12.74 1.69
C VAL A 160 -33.84 12.80 1.52
N ASN A 161 -34.48 11.65 1.24
CA ASN A 161 -35.91 11.58 1.01
C ASN A 161 -36.71 11.86 2.30
N THR A 162 -36.29 11.30 3.43
CA THR A 162 -36.93 11.54 4.73
C THR A 162 -36.76 12.99 5.18
N MET A 163 -35.59 13.58 4.94
CA MET A 163 -35.31 15.00 5.24
C MET A 163 -36.20 15.92 4.41
N LEU A 164 -36.28 15.68 3.10
CA LEU A 164 -37.09 16.48 2.20
C LEU A 164 -38.58 16.38 2.51
N ASN A 165 -39.06 15.19 2.90
CA ASN A 165 -40.44 15.00 3.30
C ASN A 165 -40.76 15.71 4.62
N SER A 166 -39.86 15.67 5.61
CA SER A 166 -40.03 16.41 6.87
C SER A 166 -40.12 17.91 6.62
N LEU A 167 -39.20 18.47 5.84
CA LEU A 167 -39.22 19.90 5.48
C LEU A 167 -40.52 20.31 4.77
N LYS A 168 -41.02 19.46 3.85
CA LYS A 168 -42.30 19.69 3.19
C LYS A 168 -43.48 19.66 4.16
N ASN A 169 -43.44 18.78 5.15
CA ASN A 169 -44.50 18.66 6.15
C ASN A 169 -44.48 19.84 7.13
N ASP A 170 -43.30 20.25 7.60
CA ASP A 170 -43.13 21.40 8.50
C ASP A 170 -43.55 22.71 7.82
N SER A 171 -43.36 22.80 6.50
CA SER A 171 -43.81 23.94 5.68
C SER A 171 -45.31 23.92 5.38
N LYS A 172 -46.03 22.83 5.73
CA LYS A 172 -47.46 22.72 5.50
C LYS A 172 -48.19 23.46 6.61
N ILE A 173 -48.51 24.72 6.34
CA ILE A 173 -49.39 25.54 7.19
C ILE A 173 -50.68 24.75 7.42
N ASN A 174 -50.97 24.42 8.68
CA ASN A 174 -52.23 23.77 9.06
C ASN A 174 -53.39 24.53 8.42
N GLU A 175 -54.17 23.85 7.58
CA GLU A 175 -55.20 24.43 6.70
C GLU A 175 -56.46 24.87 7.50
N LEU A 176 -56.26 25.71 8.51
CA LEU A 176 -57.31 26.27 9.35
C LEU A 176 -58.19 27.26 8.58
N TRP A 177 -57.72 27.79 7.46
CA TRP A 177 -58.49 28.70 6.60
C TRP A 177 -59.79 28.06 6.09
N LYS A 178 -59.80 26.73 5.85
CA LYS A 178 -61.00 26.02 5.41
C LYS A 178 -62.11 26.09 6.47
N TRP A 179 -61.75 25.98 7.74
CA TRP A 179 -62.67 26.12 8.85
C TRP A 179 -63.22 27.54 8.96
N PHE A 180 -62.37 28.56 8.78
CA PHE A 180 -62.82 29.96 8.77
C PHE A 180 -63.85 30.25 7.67
N VAL A 181 -63.66 29.71 6.46
CA VAL A 181 -64.63 29.88 5.36
C VAL A 181 -65.98 29.22 5.68
N ILE A 182 -65.97 28.01 6.25
CA ILE A 182 -67.19 27.30 6.65
C ILE A 182 -67.95 28.10 7.72
N PHE A 183 -67.27 28.59 8.75
CA PHE A 183 -67.91 29.38 9.81
C PHE A 183 -68.48 30.71 9.30
N ALA A 184 -67.79 31.40 8.40
CA ALA A 184 -68.31 32.63 7.80
C ALA A 184 -69.63 32.40 7.04
N LEU A 185 -69.73 31.30 6.30
CA LEU A 185 -70.93 30.93 5.55
C LEU A 185 -72.10 30.57 6.47
N ILE A 186 -71.83 29.87 7.58
CA ILE A 186 -72.82 29.57 8.62
C ILE A 186 -73.35 30.86 9.26
N PHE A 187 -72.48 31.80 9.62
CA PHE A 187 -72.90 33.07 10.21
C PHE A 187 -73.74 33.91 9.23
N LEU A 188 -73.40 33.91 7.95
CA LEU A 188 -74.19 34.60 6.92
C LEU A 188 -75.60 33.99 6.79
N LEU A 189 -75.72 32.67 6.76
CA LEU A 189 -77.03 32.01 6.76
C LEU A 189 -77.83 32.34 8.02
N MET A 190 -77.18 32.35 9.17
CA MET A 190 -77.81 32.71 10.45
C MET A 190 -78.31 34.16 10.45
N GLU A 191 -77.53 35.09 9.91
CA GLU A 191 -77.91 36.50 9.72
C GLU A 191 -79.15 36.62 8.83
N MET A 192 -79.17 35.92 7.69
CA MET A 192 -80.32 35.91 6.78
C MET A 192 -81.58 35.34 7.43
N LEU A 193 -81.45 34.31 8.27
CA LEU A 193 -82.55 33.75 9.05
C LEU A 193 -83.07 34.74 10.10
N ILE A 194 -82.17 35.41 10.82
CA ILE A 194 -82.54 36.43 11.83
C ILE A 194 -83.32 37.57 11.16
N LEU A 195 -82.82 38.11 10.05
CA LEU A 195 -83.49 39.20 9.32
C LEU A 195 -84.88 38.81 8.79
N LYS A 196 -85.08 37.53 8.48
CA LYS A 196 -86.36 37.03 7.92
C LYS A 196 -87.42 36.74 8.98
N TYR A 197 -87.03 36.27 10.17
CA TYR A 197 -87.98 35.77 11.17
C TYR A 197 -88.13 36.66 12.41
N LEU A 198 -87.16 37.53 12.71
CA LEU A 198 -87.14 38.39 13.90
C LEU A 198 -87.33 39.88 13.57
N LYS A 199 -87.73 40.20 12.33
CA LYS A 199 -88.12 41.55 11.92
C LYS A 199 -89.56 41.56 11.44
#